data_AF-A0A1G2X1S6-F1
#
_entry.id   AF-A0A1G2X1S6-F1
#
_cell.length_a   1.000
_cell.length_b   1.000
_cell.length_c   1.000
_cell.angle_alpha   90.00
_cell.angle_beta   90.00
_cell.angle_gamma   90.00
#
_symmetry.space_group_name_H-M   'P 1'
#
loop_
_entity.id
_entity.type
_entity.pdbx_description
1 polymer ?
#
loop_
_entity_poly.entity_id
_entity_poly.type
_entity_poly.pdbx_seq_one_letter_code
_entity_poly.pdbx_strand_id
1 'polypeptide(L)' 'MKITLNGELKECPDGITVEKLLDLYKIDKNRTAVELNLQVVPRKEHSSRILKEADVLEVITFVGGG' A
#
# COMPACT_ATOMS: atom_id res chain seq x y z
N MET A 1 -10.06 7.03 7.59
CA MET A 1 -9.50 7.98 6.61
C MET A 1 -9.75 7.50 5.18
N LYS A 2 -9.75 8.42 4.23
CA LYS A 2 -9.78 8.10 2.79
C LYS A 2 -8.38 8.22 2.19
N ILE A 3 -8.03 7.24 1.37
CA ILE A 3 -6.79 7.20 0.60
C ILE A 3 -7.12 6.83 -0.85
N THR A 4 -6.19 7.08 -1.76
CA THR A 4 -6.25 6.53 -3.12
C THR A 4 -5.38 5.28 -3.16
N LEU A 5 -5.96 4.14 -3.55
CA LEU A 5 -5.25 2.87 -3.73
C LEU A 5 -5.38 2.43 -5.18
N ASN A 6 -4.28 2.38 -5.94
CA ASN A 6 -4.27 2.04 -7.37
C ASN A 6 -5.27 2.88 -8.18
N GLY A 7 -5.27 4.21 -7.95
CA GLY A 7 -6.23 5.14 -8.57
C GLY A 7 -7.67 5.10 -8.05
N GLU A 8 -8.04 4.18 -7.14
CA GLU A 8 -9.39 4.12 -6.57
C GLU A 8 -9.46 4.71 -5.16
N LEU A 9 -10.47 5.54 -4.88
CA LEU A 9 -10.70 6.06 -3.53
C LEU A 9 -11.21 4.94 -2.61
N LYS A 10 -10.52 4.73 -1.49
CA LYS A 10 -10.81 3.69 -0.49
C LYS A 10 -10.85 4.26 0.92
N GLU A 11 -11.73 3.71 1.75
CA GLU A 11 -11.76 3.98 3.19
C GLU A 11 -10.97 2.91 3.95
N CYS A 12 -10.14 3.35 4.89
CA CYS A 12 -9.38 2.49 5.78
C CYS A 12 -9.30 3.08 7.20
N PRO A 13 -9.02 2.27 8.23
CA PRO A 13 -8.83 2.76 9.61
C PRO A 13 -7.71 3.79 9.71
N ASP A 14 -7.90 4.78 10.58
CA ASP A 14 -6.86 5.77 10.87
C ASP A 14 -5.64 5.10 11.52
N GLY A 15 -4.44 5.57 11.15
CA GLY A 15 -3.20 5.03 11.69
C GLY A 15 -2.83 3.63 11.18
N ILE A 16 -3.51 3.11 10.16
CA ILE A 16 -3.14 1.83 9.52
C ILE A 16 -1.76 1.95 8.86
N THR A 17 -1.00 0.86 8.91
CA THR A 17 0.31 0.78 8.24
C THR A 17 0.14 0.27 6.81
N VAL A 18 1.12 0.52 5.95
CA VAL A 18 1.15 -0.05 4.59
C VAL A 18 0.94 -1.57 4.65
N GLU A 19 1.64 -2.26 5.56
CA GLU A 19 1.53 -3.70 5.71
C GLU A 19 0.10 -4.17 6.02
N LYS A 20 -0.56 -3.52 6.99
CA LYS A 20 -1.92 -3.87 7.39
C LYS A 20 -2.94 -3.54 6.30
N LEU A 21 -2.70 -2.49 5.51
CA LEU A 21 -3.53 -2.18 4.36
C LEU A 21 -3.43 -3.29 3.31
N LEU A 22 -2.21 -3.76 2.98
CA LEU A 22 -2.02 -4.87 2.05
C LEU A 22 -2.74 -6.14 2.54
N ASP A 23 -2.69 -6.44 3.84
CA ASP A 23 -3.44 -7.55 4.45
C ASP A 23 -4.96 -7.38 4.29
N LEU A 24 -5.47 -6.18 4.58
CA LEU A 24 -6.89 -5.87 4.50
C LEU A 24 -7.47 -6.11 3.10
N TYR A 25 -6.70 -5.75 2.07
CA TYR A 25 -7.07 -5.95 0.66
C TYR A 25 -6.58 -7.29 0.08
N LYS A 26 -6.02 -8.18 0.92
CA LYS A 26 -5.54 -9.52 0.53
C LYS A 26 -4.50 -9.48 -0.59
N ILE A 27 -3.64 -8.46 -0.60
CA ILE A 27 -2.57 -8.29 -1.57
C ILE A 27 -1.34 -9.07 -1.10
N ASP A 28 -0.76 -9.88 -1.99
CA ASP A 28 0.45 -10.64 -1.68
C ASP A 28 1.66 -9.71 -1.56
N LYS A 29 2.05 -9.43 -0.32
CA LYS A 29 3.21 -8.60 0.00
C LYS A 29 4.48 -9.10 -0.70
N ASN A 30 4.70 -10.42 -0.80
CA ASN A 30 5.93 -11.03 -1.37
C ASN A 30 6.12 -10.74 -2.85
N ARG A 31 5.05 -10.41 -3.56
CA ARG A 31 5.06 -10.22 -5.01
C ARG A 31 4.76 -8.79 -5.42
N THR A 32 4.93 -7.85 -4.50
CA THR A 32 4.47 -6.48 -4.71
C THR A 32 5.52 -5.45 -4.31
N ALA A 33 5.71 -4.45 -5.16
CA ALA A 33 6.34 -3.18 -4.80
C ALA A 33 5.27 -2.16 -4.41
N VAL A 34 5.57 -1.34 -3.41
CA VAL A 34 4.66 -0.29 -2.93
C VAL A 34 5.29 1.07 -3.13
N GLU A 35 4.54 1.98 -3.71
CA GLU A 35 4.84 3.39 -3.79
C GLU A 35 3.80 4.18 -2.99
N LEU A 36 4.26 5.15 -2.21
CA LEU A 36 3.43 6.07 -1.45
C LEU A 36 3.79 7.50 -1.84
N ASN A 37 2.83 8.23 -2.42
CA ASN A 37 3.01 9.62 -2.85
C ASN A 37 4.26 9.81 -3.73
N LEU A 38 4.39 9.00 -4.79
CA LEU A 38 5.52 9.02 -5.72
C LEU A 38 6.87 8.59 -5.11
N GLN A 39 6.85 7.95 -3.93
CA GLN A 39 8.05 7.43 -3.26
C GLN A 39 7.93 5.94 -2.97
N VAL A 40 8.85 5.15 -3.51
CA VAL A 40 8.92 3.72 -3.22
C VAL A 40 9.17 3.50 -1.72
N VAL A 41 8.30 2.70 -1.08
CA VAL A 41 8.43 2.35 0.33
C VAL A 41 9.18 1.02 0.44
N PRO A 42 10.38 0.97 1.04
CA PRO A 42 11.11 -0.26 1.26
C PRO A 42 10.27 -1.26 2.07
N ARG A 43 10.30 -2.54 1.69
CA ARG A 43 9.50 -3.59 2.35
C ARG A 43 9.66 -3.63 3.88
N LYS A 44 10.89 -3.44 4.37
CA LYS A 44 11.21 -3.41 5.80
C LYS A 44 10.47 -2.30 6.57
N GLU A 45 10.02 -1.27 5.87
CA GLU A 45 9.30 -0.12 6.44
C GLU A 45 7.78 -0.30 6.36
N HIS A 46 7.26 -1.29 5.62
CA HIS A 46 5.81 -1.46 5.44
C HIS A 46 5.06 -1.62 6.77
N SER A 47 5.68 -2.29 7.75
CA SER A 47 5.10 -2.52 9.07
C SER A 47 5.09 -1.28 9.97
N SER A 48 5.96 -0.29 9.71
CA SER A 48 6.10 0.94 10.48
C SER A 48 5.60 2.19 9.75
N ARG A 49 5.38 2.11 8.44
CA ARG A 49 4.93 3.23 7.61
C ARG A 49 3.43 3.42 7.77
N ILE A 50 3.05 4.39 8.60
CA ILE A 50 1.66 4.77 8.85
C ILE A 50 1.14 5.62 7.69
N LEU A 51 -0.04 5.26 7.18
CA LEU A 51 -0.77 6.01 6.16
C LEU A 51 -1.56 7.16 6.80
N LYS A 52 -1.80 8.21 6.01
CA LYS A 52 -2.53 9.41 6.40
C LYS A 52 -3.69 9.66 5.43
N GLU A 53 -4.63 10.49 5.86
CA GLU A 53 -5.71 10.98 5.00
C GLU A 53 -5.14 11.59 3.71
N ALA A 54 -5.80 11.28 2.58
CA ALA A 54 -5.44 11.70 1.23
C ALA A 54 -4.11 11.16 0.68
N ASP A 55 -3.46 10.21 1.36
CA ASP A 55 -2.30 9.51 0.78
C ASP A 55 -2.68 8.75 -0.50
N VAL A 56 -1.74 8.69 -1.44
CA VAL A 56 -1.85 7.91 -2.68
C VAL A 56 -0.90 6.73 -2.61
N LEU A 57 -1.45 5.52 -2.62
CA LEU A 57 -0.71 4.28 -2.58
C LEU A 57 -0.87 3.53 -3.91
N GLU A 58 0.26 3.27 -4.57
CA GLU A 58 0.32 2.44 -5.77
C GLU A 58 1.00 1.10 -5.42
N VAL A 59 0.35 0.02 -5.84
CA VAL A 59 0.68 -1.36 -5.50
C VAL A 59 0.94 -2.10 -6.81
N ILE A 60 2.22 -2.29 -7.12
CA ILE A 60 2.67 -2.89 -8.37
C ILE A 60 2.96 -4.36 -8.12
N THR A 61 2.09 -5.23 -8.63
CA THR A 61 2.28 -6.69 -8.52
C THR A 61 3.15 -7.21 -9.67
N PHE A 62 4.20 -7.94 -9.35
CA PHE A 62 4.99 -8.64 -10.34
C PHE A 62 4.21 -9.84 -10.88
N VAL A 63 3.70 -9.73 -12.11
CA VAL A 63 3.26 -10.89 -12.89
C VAL A 63 4.53 -11.61 -13.34
N GLY A 64 4.76 -12.82 -12.83
CA GLY A 64 5.93 -13.62 -13.19
C GLY A 64 5.88 -13.93 -14.68
N GLY A 65 6.91 -13.50 -15.42
CA GLY A 65 7.14 -13.93 -16.79
C GLY A 65 7.60 -15.39 -16.79
N GLY A 66 6.74 -16.25 -17.34
CA GLY A 66 7.13 -17.50 -17.98
C GLY A 66 6.93 -17.33 -19.47
#